data_AF-C6TG58-F1
#
_entry.id   AF-C6TG58-F1
#
_cell.length_a   1.000
_cell.length_b   1.000
_cell.length_c   1.000
_cell.angle_alpha   90.00
_cell.angle_beta   90.00
_cell.angle_gamma   90.00
#
_symmetry.space_group_name_H-M   'P 1'
#
loop_
_entity.id
_entity.type
_entity.pdbx_description
1 polymer ?
#
loop_
_entity_poly.entity_id
_entity_poly.type
_entity_poly.pdbx_seq_one_letter_code
_entity_poly.pdbx_strand_id
1 'polypeptide(L)'
;MRIKGEEKKSICSYKKITLLICLFNIVVALYSLRSLYASLHIYSGSVARNIVVYRPDQIRKMEESNRIRKAYKPVELMKLVKEFEGEFSGETVVVELPRHLKQKIIDEVLQRLGSLNGSSKNISHSQVMAKEREAIENWRKEKLEEVKLAVVRGTSNSTIPHEEAGMLVRALESDWAVLSEE
;
A
#
# COMPACT_ATOMS: atom_id res chain seq x y z
N MET A 1 -28.01 -28.89 -68.73
CA MET A 1 -29.35 -28.73 -68.14
C MET A 1 -29.18 -28.23 -66.70
N ARG A 2 -29.96 -27.21 -66.37
CA ARG A 2 -29.93 -26.26 -65.25
C ARG A 2 -29.54 -26.83 -63.86
N ILE A 3 -28.61 -26.13 -63.20
CA ILE A 3 -28.19 -26.25 -61.80
C ILE A 3 -29.42 -26.11 -60.88
N LYS A 4 -29.54 -26.94 -59.83
CA LYS A 4 -30.38 -26.66 -58.67
C LYS A 4 -29.60 -26.94 -57.39
N GLY A 5 -28.98 -25.89 -56.86
CA GLY A 5 -28.60 -25.85 -55.45
C GLY A 5 -29.87 -25.69 -54.62
N GLU A 6 -30.08 -26.59 -53.66
CA GLU A 6 -31.12 -26.42 -52.65
C GLU A 6 -30.59 -25.53 -51.53
N GLU A 7 -30.95 -24.24 -51.59
CA GLU A 7 -30.91 -23.36 -50.43
C GLU A 7 -31.96 -23.83 -49.41
N LYS A 8 -31.53 -24.43 -48.30
CA LYS A 8 -32.39 -24.60 -47.13
C LYS A 8 -32.53 -23.27 -46.40
N LYS A 9 -33.47 -22.42 -46.87
CA LYS A 9 -33.97 -21.27 -46.10
C LYS A 9 -34.76 -21.78 -44.89
N SER A 10 -34.09 -21.97 -43.76
CA SER A 10 -34.78 -22.12 -42.47
C SER A 10 -35.27 -20.74 -42.03
N ILE A 11 -36.56 -20.49 -42.22
CA ILE A 11 -37.24 -19.30 -41.70
C ILE A 11 -37.28 -19.43 -40.19
N CYS A 12 -36.20 -19.00 -39.55
CA CYS A 12 -36.05 -18.99 -38.11
C CYS A 12 -36.92 -17.86 -37.55
N SER A 13 -38.15 -18.18 -37.15
CA SER A 13 -39.03 -17.22 -36.48
C SER A 13 -38.32 -16.73 -35.22
N TYR A 14 -38.06 -15.42 -35.11
CA TYR A 14 -37.35 -14.77 -33.99
C TYR A 14 -37.83 -15.26 -32.61
N LYS A 15 -39.13 -15.53 -32.48
CA LYS A 15 -39.76 -16.12 -31.28
C LYS A 15 -39.14 -17.46 -30.85
N LYS A 16 -38.75 -18.33 -31.79
CA LYS A 16 -38.13 -19.63 -31.52
C LYS A 16 -36.67 -19.47 -31.09
N ILE A 17 -35.94 -18.52 -31.68
CA ILE A 17 -34.55 -18.21 -31.29
C ILE A 17 -34.52 -17.67 -29.87
N THR A 18 -35.38 -16.70 -29.53
CA THR A 18 -35.47 -16.15 -28.17
C THR A 18 -35.84 -17.23 -27.16
N LEU A 19 -36.76 -18.13 -27.49
CA LEU A 19 -37.12 -19.26 -26.63
C LEU A 19 -35.93 -20.19 -26.37
N LEU A 20 -35.12 -20.50 -27.39
CA LEU A 20 -33.91 -21.32 -27.25
C LEU A 20 -32.87 -20.64 -26.35
N ILE A 21 -32.66 -19.33 -26.50
CA ILE A 21 -31.76 -18.56 -25.63
C ILE A 21 -32.25 -18.58 -24.18
N CYS A 22 -33.55 -18.40 -23.95
CA CYS A 22 -34.14 -18.50 -22.62
C CYS A 22 -33.97 -19.89 -22.01
N LEU A 23 -34.21 -20.96 -22.77
CA LEU A 23 -34.01 -22.33 -22.30
C LEU A 23 -32.54 -22.61 -21.95
N PHE A 24 -31.61 -22.15 -22.79
CA PHE A 24 -30.17 -22.26 -22.50
C PHE A 24 -29.79 -21.54 -21.20
N ASN A 25 -30.28 -20.31 -21.00
CA ASN A 25 -30.05 -19.56 -19.76
C ASN A 25 -30.62 -20.28 -18.52
N ILE A 26 -31.81 -20.87 -18.63
CA ILE A 26 -32.41 -21.64 -17.54
C ILE A 26 -31.55 -22.87 -17.22
N VAL A 27 -31.04 -23.58 -18.24
CA VAL A 27 -30.14 -24.73 -18.04
C VAL A 27 -28.85 -24.30 -17.35
N VAL A 28 -28.22 -23.20 -17.79
CA VAL A 28 -27.01 -22.66 -17.15
C VAL A 28 -27.29 -22.26 -15.69
N ALA A 29 -28.42 -21.61 -15.42
CA ALA A 29 -28.81 -21.23 -14.06
C ALA A 29 -29.01 -22.46 -13.16
N LEU A 30 -29.71 -23.49 -13.66
CA LEU A 30 -29.92 -24.74 -12.93
C LEU A 30 -28.62 -25.53 -12.73
N TYR A 31 -27.71 -25.50 -13.70
CA TYR A 31 -26.40 -26.13 -13.59
C TYR A 31 -25.54 -25.43 -12.52
N SER A 32 -25.48 -24.10 -12.56
CA SER A 32 -24.80 -23.29 -11.54
C SER A 32 -25.40 -23.53 -10.15
N LEU A 33 -26.72 -23.59 -10.03
CA LEU A 33 -27.39 -23.89 -8.76
C LEU A 33 -27.06 -25.31 -8.27
N ARG A 34 -27.08 -26.32 -9.15
CA ARG A 34 -26.66 -27.70 -8.82
C ARG A 34 -25.21 -27.77 -8.37
N SER A 35 -24.31 -27.06 -9.05
CA SER A 35 -22.88 -27.00 -8.73
C SER A 35 -22.65 -26.40 -7.34
N LEU A 36 -23.27 -25.25 -7.07
CA LEU A 36 -23.20 -24.58 -5.77
C LEU A 36 -23.84 -25.44 -4.67
N TYR A 37 -24.99 -26.05 -4.94
CA TYR A 37 -25.69 -26.89 -3.97
C TYR A 37 -24.91 -28.17 -3.65
N ALA A 38 -24.29 -28.82 -4.64
CA ALA A 38 -23.43 -29.98 -4.42
C ALA A 38 -22.19 -29.62 -3.60
N SER A 39 -21.56 -28.47 -3.88
CA SER A 39 -20.42 -27.97 -3.11
C SER A 39 -20.80 -27.70 -1.65
N LEU A 40 -21.90 -26.99 -1.41
CA LEU A 40 -22.44 -26.72 -0.07
C LEU A 40 -22.82 -28.00 0.68
N HIS A 41 -23.45 -28.96 0.00
CA HIS A 41 -23.85 -30.22 0.62
C HIS A 41 -22.65 -31.11 0.97
N ILE A 42 -21.62 -31.15 0.12
CA ILE A 42 -20.38 -31.88 0.40
C ILE A 42 -19.62 -31.23 1.56
N TYR A 43 -19.55 -29.89 1.60
CA TYR A 43 -18.92 -29.14 2.69
C TYR A 43 -19.68 -29.30 4.02
N SER A 44 -21.01 -29.17 4.01
CA SER A 44 -21.82 -29.38 5.20
C SER A 44 -21.75 -30.82 5.71
N GLY A 45 -21.72 -31.80 4.79
CA GLY A 45 -21.59 -33.22 5.13
C GLY A 45 -20.19 -33.66 5.57
N SER A 46 -19.14 -32.91 5.23
CA SER A 46 -17.77 -33.18 5.72
C SER A 46 -17.52 -32.55 7.08
N VAL A 47 -18.09 -31.38 7.35
CA VAL A 47 -18.04 -30.71 8.67
C VAL A 47 -18.84 -31.48 9.72
N ALA A 48 -20.05 -31.96 9.37
CA ALA A 48 -20.87 -32.77 10.29
C ALA A 48 -20.25 -34.14 10.64
N ARG A 49 -19.43 -34.71 9.74
CA ARG A 49 -18.70 -35.96 9.98
C ARG A 49 -17.35 -35.78 10.69
N ASN A 50 -16.85 -34.55 10.81
CA ASN A 50 -15.63 -34.21 11.55
C ASN A 50 -15.89 -33.83 13.00
N ILE A 51 -16.98 -34.31 13.61
CA ILE A 51 -17.12 -34.27 15.07
C ILE A 51 -16.22 -35.38 15.62
N VAL A 52 -14.93 -35.05 15.75
CA VAL A 52 -13.95 -35.92 16.43
C VAL A 52 -14.37 -36.00 17.90
N VAL A 53 -14.94 -37.13 18.29
CA VAL A 53 -15.26 -37.41 19.69
C VAL A 53 -13.93 -37.67 20.42
N TYR A 54 -13.39 -36.63 21.04
CA TYR A 54 -12.16 -36.71 21.81
C TYR A 54 -12.39 -37.49 23.10
N ARG A 55 -11.48 -38.41 23.43
CA ARG A 55 -11.49 -39.03 24.75
C ARG A 55 -11.13 -38.00 25.82
N PRO A 56 -11.66 -38.13 27.05
CA PRO A 56 -11.45 -37.16 28.13
C PRO A 56 -9.96 -36.92 28.48
N ASP A 57 -9.10 -37.92 28.29
CA ASP A 57 -7.65 -37.78 28.48
C ASP A 57 -6.98 -36.89 27.43
N GLN A 58 -7.49 -36.89 26.18
CA GLN A 58 -7.01 -36.01 25.12
C GLN A 58 -7.45 -34.57 25.35
N ILE A 59 -8.68 -34.37 25.84
CA ILE A 59 -9.20 -33.05 26.24
C ILE A 59 -8.33 -32.46 27.35
N ARG A 60 -8.00 -33.27 28.38
CA ARG A 60 -7.12 -32.84 29.47
C ARG A 60 -5.73 -32.43 28.97
N LYS A 61 -5.11 -33.23 28.10
CA LYS A 61 -3.79 -32.90 27.49
C LYS A 61 -3.84 -31.62 26.65
N MET A 62 -4.95 -31.41 25.93
CA MET A 62 -5.15 -30.19 25.13
C MET A 62 -5.28 -28.95 26.02
N GLU A 63 -6.02 -29.06 27.12
CA GLU A 63 -6.18 -27.98 28.09
C GLU A 63 -4.86 -27.63 28.79
N GLU A 64 -4.10 -28.64 29.23
CA GLU A 64 -2.77 -28.47 29.84
C GLU A 64 -1.80 -27.77 28.87
N SER A 65 -1.78 -28.21 27.60
CA SER A 65 -0.95 -27.58 26.57
C SER A 65 -1.36 -26.13 26.29
N ASN A 66 -2.64 -25.81 26.39
CA ASN A 66 -3.13 -24.44 26.20
C ASN A 66 -2.75 -23.55 27.40
N ARG A 67 -2.83 -24.08 28.62
CA ARG A 67 -2.39 -23.40 29.85
C ARG A 67 -0.88 -23.11 29.82
N ILE A 68 -0.07 -24.07 29.40
CA ILE A 68 1.38 -23.90 29.18
C ILE A 68 1.60 -22.78 28.17
N ARG A 69 1.04 -22.88 26.95
CA ARG A 69 1.22 -21.84 25.92
C ARG A 69 0.80 -20.45 26.39
N LYS A 70 -0.28 -20.32 27.16
CA LYS A 70 -0.71 -19.04 27.74
C LYS A 70 0.24 -18.52 28.81
N ALA A 71 0.80 -19.40 29.66
CA ALA A 71 1.77 -19.02 30.68
C ALA A 71 3.12 -18.61 30.08
N TYR A 72 3.52 -19.21 28.96
CA TYR A 72 4.74 -18.87 28.22
C TYR A 72 4.54 -17.74 27.19
N LYS A 73 3.34 -17.19 27.03
CA LYS A 73 3.19 -15.95 26.26
C LYS A 73 3.96 -14.86 27.00
N PRO A 74 4.88 -14.13 26.34
CA PRO A 74 5.60 -13.06 26.97
C PRO A 74 4.67 -11.84 27.07
N VAL A 75 3.76 -11.87 28.05
CA VAL A 75 2.75 -10.82 28.27
C VAL A 75 3.40 -9.46 28.48
N GLU A 76 4.55 -9.45 29.15
CA GLU A 76 5.38 -8.26 29.35
C GLU A 76 5.93 -7.71 28.03
N LEU A 77 6.42 -8.58 27.13
CA LEU A 77 6.90 -8.15 25.82
C LEU A 77 5.76 -7.60 24.95
N MET A 78 4.59 -8.25 24.96
CA MET A 78 3.42 -7.73 24.26
C MET A 78 2.96 -6.37 24.82
N LYS A 79 3.08 -6.16 26.14
CA LYS A 79 2.76 -4.88 26.76
C LYS A 79 3.75 -3.80 26.32
N LEU A 80 5.05 -4.10 26.36
CA LEU A 80 6.10 -3.19 25.90
C LEU A 80 5.96 -2.85 24.41
N VAL A 81 5.68 -3.84 23.56
CA VAL A 81 5.42 -3.60 22.13
C VAL A 81 4.22 -2.68 21.93
N LYS A 82 3.14 -2.88 22.69
CA LYS A 82 1.94 -2.04 22.61
C LYS A 82 2.17 -0.62 23.13
N GLU A 83 3.02 -0.47 24.15
CA GLU A 83 3.45 0.82 24.68
C GLU A 83 4.30 1.57 23.65
N PHE A 84 5.28 0.90 23.05
CA PHE A 84 6.05 1.45 21.93
C PHE A 84 5.15 1.83 20.74
N GLU A 85 4.24 0.96 20.31
CA GLU A 85 3.32 1.25 19.20
C GLU A 85 2.42 2.47 19.50
N GLY A 86 1.96 2.62 20.75
CA GLY A 86 1.21 3.78 21.20
C GLY A 86 2.03 5.07 21.22
N GLU A 87 3.30 5.00 21.62
CA GLU A 87 4.24 6.13 21.57
C GLU A 87 4.55 6.55 20.13
N PHE A 88 4.81 5.59 19.23
CA PHE A 88 5.04 5.87 17.82
C PHE A 88 3.80 6.42 17.11
N SER A 89 2.60 5.93 17.43
CA SER A 89 1.36 6.43 16.85
C SER A 89 0.99 7.85 17.30
N GLY A 90 1.55 8.33 18.42
CA GLY A 90 1.41 9.72 18.88
C GLY A 90 2.40 10.68 18.20
N GLU A 91 3.52 10.16 17.69
CA GLU A 91 4.60 10.93 17.08
C GLU A 91 4.57 10.92 15.53
N THR A 92 3.68 10.14 14.90
CA THR A 92 3.37 10.29 13.47
C THR A 92 2.35 11.41 13.23
N VAL A 93 2.56 12.58 13.83
CA VAL A 93 2.00 13.80 13.24
C VAL A 93 2.87 14.05 12.01
N VAL A 94 2.46 13.49 10.87
CA VAL A 94 3.01 13.87 9.57
C VAL A 94 2.83 15.38 9.47
N VAL A 95 3.90 16.11 9.76
CA VAL A 95 3.93 17.55 9.71
C VAL A 95 3.87 17.90 8.23
N GLU A 96 2.66 17.98 7.68
CA GLU A 96 2.46 18.37 6.30
C GLU A 96 2.97 19.80 6.13
N LEU A 97 4.16 19.91 5.54
CA LEU A 97 4.76 21.20 5.27
C LEU A 97 3.79 22.04 4.41
N PRO A 98 3.55 23.33 4.76
CA PRO A 98 2.70 24.21 3.97
C PRO A 98 3.05 24.24 2.48
N ARG A 99 2.02 24.34 1.63
CA ARG A 99 2.16 24.25 0.16
C ARG A 99 3.16 25.25 -0.43
N HIS A 100 3.24 26.46 0.13
CA HIS A 100 4.18 27.49 -0.36
C HIS A 100 5.63 27.11 -0.10
N LEU A 101 5.93 26.49 1.03
CA LEU A 101 7.29 26.04 1.36
C LEU A 101 7.70 24.84 0.52
N LYS A 102 6.77 23.90 0.28
CA LYS A 102 6.99 22.77 -0.63
C LYS A 102 7.38 23.26 -2.02
N GLN A 103 6.62 24.22 -2.57
CA GLN A 103 6.91 24.79 -3.88
C GLN A 103 8.27 25.49 -3.91
N LYS A 104 8.57 26.31 -2.89
CA LYS A 104 9.87 26.99 -2.78
C LYS A 104 11.05 26.02 -2.76
N ILE A 105 10.93 24.94 -2.00
CA ILE A 105 11.96 23.88 -1.93
C ILE A 105 12.14 23.21 -3.29
N ILE A 106 11.03 22.85 -3.95
CA ILE A 106 11.07 22.25 -5.28
C ILE A 106 11.80 23.18 -6.27
N ASP A 107 11.45 24.46 -6.28
CA ASP A 107 12.05 25.44 -7.18
C ASP A 107 13.56 25.60 -6.92
N GLU A 108 13.99 25.66 -5.65
CA GLU A 108 15.40 25.76 -5.27
C GLU A 108 16.21 24.50 -5.62
N VAL A 109 15.63 23.30 -5.40
CA VAL A 109 16.27 22.03 -5.77
C VAL A 109 16.40 21.92 -7.29
N LEU A 110 15.33 22.23 -8.04
CA LEU A 110 15.36 22.25 -9.50
C LEU A 110 16.38 23.26 -10.05
N GLN A 111 16.50 24.43 -9.41
CA GLN A 111 17.52 25.41 -9.78
C GLN A 111 18.94 24.86 -9.56
N ARG A 112 19.20 24.19 -8.43
CA ARG A 112 20.50 23.60 -8.11
C ARG A 112 20.87 22.48 -9.08
N LEU A 113 19.91 21.62 -9.41
CA LEU A 113 20.07 20.53 -10.39
C LEU A 113 20.24 21.06 -11.82
N GLY A 114 19.45 22.05 -12.22
CA GLY A 114 19.56 22.69 -13.54
C GLY A 114 20.91 23.38 -13.75
N SER A 115 21.43 24.04 -12.72
CA SER A 115 22.77 24.64 -12.74
C SER A 115 23.88 23.60 -12.92
N LEU A 116 23.71 22.41 -12.34
CA LEU A 116 24.68 21.31 -12.46
C LEU A 116 24.62 20.66 -13.85
N ASN A 117 23.43 20.49 -14.41
CA ASN A 117 23.21 19.91 -15.74
C ASN A 117 23.77 20.81 -16.87
N GLY A 118 23.69 22.13 -16.72
CA GLY A 118 24.34 23.08 -17.64
C GLY A 118 25.87 22.90 -17.71
N SER A 119 26.49 22.39 -16.64
CA SER A 119 27.93 22.16 -16.53
C SER A 119 28.36 20.72 -16.87
N SER A 120 27.44 19.78 -17.04
CA SER A 120 27.71 18.33 -17.13
C SER A 120 27.67 17.73 -18.54
N LYS A 121 27.57 18.57 -19.58
CA LYS A 121 27.34 18.20 -21.00
C LYS A 121 28.30 17.15 -21.59
N ASN A 122 29.41 16.84 -20.91
CA ASN A 122 30.47 15.93 -21.38
C ASN A 122 30.70 14.71 -20.44
N ILE A 123 29.80 14.44 -19.49
CA ILE A 123 30.01 13.44 -18.42
C ILE A 123 29.04 12.26 -18.61
N SER A 124 29.48 11.05 -18.25
CA SER A 124 28.66 9.84 -18.32
C SER A 124 27.46 9.90 -17.37
N HIS A 125 26.34 9.28 -17.75
CA HIS A 125 25.08 9.33 -17.01
C HIS A 125 25.22 8.92 -15.53
N SER A 126 26.05 7.93 -15.21
CA SER A 126 26.28 7.49 -13.83
C SER A 126 27.01 8.52 -12.97
N GLN A 127 27.96 9.27 -13.55
CA GLN A 127 28.66 10.35 -12.85
C GLN A 127 27.78 11.60 -12.68
N VAL A 128 26.85 11.85 -13.61
CA VAL A 128 25.86 12.92 -13.47
C VAL A 128 24.94 12.64 -12.28
N MET A 129 24.37 11.44 -12.19
CA MET A 129 23.51 11.05 -11.07
C MET A 129 24.23 11.12 -9.71
N ALA A 130 25.51 10.73 -9.66
CA ALA A 130 26.31 10.84 -8.44
C ALA A 130 26.52 12.30 -8.01
N LYS A 131 26.84 13.20 -8.96
CA LYS A 131 27.00 14.63 -8.69
C LYS A 131 25.68 15.31 -8.32
N GLU A 132 24.56 14.90 -8.93
CA GLU A 132 23.23 15.39 -8.57
C GLU A 132 22.88 15.02 -7.13
N ARG A 133 23.11 13.76 -6.74
CA ARG A 133 22.93 13.30 -5.35
C ARG A 133 23.79 14.09 -4.37
N GLU A 134 25.07 14.31 -4.71
CA GLU A 134 25.98 15.11 -3.89
C GLU A 134 25.54 16.57 -3.77
N ALA A 135 25.08 17.18 -4.86
CA ALA A 135 24.61 18.56 -4.87
C ALA A 135 23.35 18.74 -4.02
N ILE A 136 22.41 17.79 -4.06
CA ILE A 136 21.20 17.81 -3.23
C ILE A 136 21.58 17.65 -1.74
N GLU A 137 22.48 16.72 -1.40
CA GLU A 137 22.88 16.51 -0.01
C GLU A 137 23.61 17.73 0.57
N ASN A 138 24.47 18.38 -0.23
CA ASN A 138 25.12 19.62 0.17
C ASN A 138 24.10 20.77 0.34
N TRP A 139 23.14 20.90 -0.58
CA TRP A 139 22.06 21.89 -0.44
C TRP A 139 21.22 21.64 0.82
N ARG A 140 20.89 20.39 1.13
CA ARG A 140 20.16 20.02 2.35
C ARG A 140 20.91 20.48 3.60
N LYS A 141 22.20 20.20 3.69
CA LYS A 141 23.04 20.61 4.82
C LYS A 141 23.10 22.13 4.96
N GLU A 142 23.34 22.84 3.87
CA GLU A 142 23.32 24.31 3.83
C GLU A 142 21.97 24.86 4.31
N LYS A 143 20.85 24.28 3.84
CA LYS A 143 19.50 24.70 4.23
C LYS A 143 19.15 24.38 5.66
N LEU A 144 19.56 23.22 6.15
CA LEU A 144 19.35 22.84 7.54
C LEU A 144 20.05 23.82 8.47
N GLU A 145 21.29 24.22 8.17
CA GLU A 145 22.02 25.23 8.93
C GLU A 145 21.37 26.61 8.84
N GLU A 146 20.93 27.04 7.65
CA GLU A 146 20.23 28.32 7.45
C GLU A 146 18.95 28.39 8.30
N VAL A 147 18.15 27.30 8.29
CA VAL A 147 16.89 27.24 9.03
C VAL A 147 17.13 27.08 10.53
N LYS A 148 18.11 26.29 10.97
CA LYS A 148 18.50 26.17 12.38
C LYS A 148 18.96 27.52 12.93
N LEU A 149 19.76 28.28 12.17
CA LEU A 149 20.16 29.63 12.53
C LEU A 149 18.95 30.59 12.59
N ALA A 150 18.01 30.50 11.66
CA ALA A 150 16.81 31.33 11.65
C ALA A 150 15.89 31.06 12.85
N VAL A 151 15.77 29.79 13.28
CA VAL A 151 15.03 29.38 14.49
C VAL A 151 15.72 29.93 15.75
N VAL A 152 17.02 29.71 15.90
CA VAL A 152 17.80 30.12 17.10
C VAL A 152 17.86 31.64 17.25
N ARG A 153 17.94 32.39 16.15
CA ARG A 153 18.13 33.85 16.20
C ARG A 153 16.84 34.61 16.53
N GLY A 154 15.67 33.96 16.55
CA GLY A 154 14.40 34.60 16.91
C GLY A 154 14.14 35.91 16.14
N THR A 155 14.60 36.00 14.89
CA THR A 155 14.63 37.28 14.18
C THR A 155 13.28 37.57 13.54
N SER A 156 12.62 38.61 14.05
CA SER A 156 11.40 39.25 13.52
C SER A 156 11.48 39.76 12.07
N ASN A 157 12.53 39.40 11.32
CA ASN A 157 12.79 39.80 9.93
C ASN A 157 12.83 38.60 8.95
N SER A 158 12.54 37.38 9.43
CA SER A 158 12.52 36.18 8.57
C SER A 158 11.24 36.15 7.72
N THR A 159 11.39 35.89 6.41
CA THR A 159 10.27 35.63 5.48
C THR A 159 9.44 34.41 5.87
N ILE A 160 9.94 33.56 6.78
CA ILE A 160 9.30 32.32 7.23
C ILE A 160 8.99 32.43 8.74
N PRO A 161 7.74 32.21 9.17
CA PRO A 161 7.38 32.21 10.59
C PRO A 161 8.12 31.08 11.34
N HIS A 162 8.45 31.33 12.60
CA HIS A 162 9.26 30.43 13.44
C HIS A 162 8.69 29.00 13.52
N GLU A 163 7.36 28.87 13.52
CA GLU A 163 6.67 27.57 13.51
C GLU A 163 6.94 26.80 12.21
N GLU A 164 6.87 27.47 11.05
CA GLU A 164 7.21 26.90 9.75
C GLU A 164 8.68 26.50 9.64
N ALA A 165 9.58 27.28 10.24
CA ALA A 165 11.00 26.95 10.29
C ALA A 165 11.26 25.68 11.13
N GLY A 166 10.58 25.52 12.26
CA GLY A 166 10.65 24.30 13.07
C GLY A 166 10.12 23.06 12.34
N MET A 167 9.01 23.20 11.60
CA MET A 167 8.48 22.14 10.74
C MET A 167 9.47 21.74 9.63
N LEU A 168 10.13 22.73 9.01
CA LEU A 168 11.11 22.50 7.96
C LEU A 168 12.37 21.78 8.47
N VAL A 169 12.85 22.11 9.67
CA VAL A 169 13.99 21.39 10.30
C VAL A 169 13.65 19.91 10.49
N ARG A 170 12.47 19.60 11.04
CA ARG A 170 12.03 18.21 11.26
C ARG A 170 11.93 17.43 9.95
N ALA A 171 11.33 18.03 8.92
CA ALA A 171 11.20 17.41 7.60
C ALA A 171 12.56 17.15 6.93
N LEU A 172 13.50 18.10 7.03
CA LEU A 172 14.84 17.96 6.45
C LEU A 172 15.74 17.01 7.25
N GLU A 173 15.54 16.85 8.56
CA GLU A 173 16.39 16.03 9.44
C GLU A 173 15.90 14.58 9.56
N SER A 174 14.60 14.36 9.79
CA SER A 174 14.01 13.05 10.11
C SER A 174 13.42 12.34 8.90
N ASP A 175 12.64 13.03 8.07
CA ASP A 175 11.90 12.38 6.96
C ASP A 175 12.75 12.21 5.69
N TRP A 176 13.92 12.85 5.62
CA TRP A 176 14.80 12.78 4.45
C TRP A 176 15.40 11.39 4.22
N ALA A 177 15.68 10.64 5.30
CA ALA A 177 16.23 9.29 5.19
C ALA A 177 15.26 8.35 4.49
N VAL A 178 13.96 8.46 4.81
CA VAL A 178 12.88 7.67 4.20
C VAL A 178 12.75 7.96 2.70
N LEU A 179 12.92 9.22 2.29
CA LEU A 179 12.87 9.62 0.88
C LEU A 179 14.10 9.22 0.06
N SER A 180 15.21 8.84 0.71
CA SER A 180 16.48 8.50 0.05
C SER A 180 16.65 7.02 -0.27
N GLU A 181 15.81 6.16 0.34
CA GLU A 181 15.83 4.70 0.20
C GLU A 181 14.85 4.16 -0.86
N GLU A 182 14.01 5.03 -1.44
CA GLU A 182 13.09 4.73 -2.57
C GLU A 182 13.71 5.05 -3.94
#